data_AF-A0A420NTG5-F1
#
_entry.id   AF-A0A420NTG5-F1
#
_cell.length_a   1.000
_cell.length_b   1.000
_cell.length_c   1.000
_cell.angle_alpha   90.00
_cell.angle_beta   90.00
_cell.angle_gamma   90.00
#
_symmetry.space_group_name_H-M   'P 1'
#
loop_
_entity.id
_entity.type
_entity.pdbx_description
1 polymer ?
#
loop_
_entity_poly.entity_id
_entity_poly.type
_entity_poly.pdbx_seq_one_letter_code
_entity_poly.pdbx_strand_id
1 'polypeptide(L)'
;MAGTGKSTISRTVARSRPKQGDHRASFFFKRGETDRGNLAKFVPTVARQLAWSTPGVATFIKNVVEADPAIANKVIREQFENLVQEPLSKVAVASLSRQSVVLIVDALDECEKELNVSILLELFSTLGFAGSLCIRVLVTSRPELLVRLGFLSIGHTLDQQNRSGVPVARPNVLRDGRQFKLIPTGQTQNKEKMGDKEA
;
A
#
# COMPACT_ATOMS: atom_id res chain seq x y z
N MET A 1 9.41 -17.16 15.70
CA MET A 1 8.57 -18.38 15.71
C MET A 1 7.61 -18.40 14.53
N ALA A 2 7.55 -19.52 13.81
CA ALA A 2 6.39 -19.89 13.01
C ALA A 2 5.21 -20.22 13.95
N GLY A 3 3.97 -20.13 13.47
CA GLY A 3 2.79 -20.48 14.28
C GLY A 3 2.27 -19.42 15.27
N THR A 4 2.80 -18.19 15.24
CA THR A 4 2.36 -17.11 16.16
C THR A 4 1.07 -16.39 15.71
N GLY A 5 0.28 -16.98 14.81
CA GLY A 5 -0.99 -16.42 14.35
C GLY A 5 -0.92 -15.20 13.40
N LYS A 6 0.25 -14.78 12.91
CA LYS A 6 0.38 -13.63 11.98
C LYS A 6 -0.47 -13.79 10.72
N SER A 7 -0.33 -14.94 10.06
CA SER A 7 -1.16 -15.28 8.88
C SER A 7 -2.63 -15.46 9.23
N THR A 8 -2.95 -15.88 10.45
CA THR A 8 -4.34 -15.92 10.93
C THR A 8 -4.92 -14.51 10.99
N ILE A 9 -4.18 -13.56 11.54
CA ILE A 9 -4.59 -12.15 11.64
C ILE A 9 -4.74 -11.53 10.24
N SER A 10 -3.72 -11.64 9.38
CA SER A 10 -3.77 -11.06 8.03
C SER A 10 -4.94 -11.61 7.19
N ARG A 11 -5.17 -12.92 7.23
CA ARG A 11 -6.33 -13.55 6.56
C ARG A 11 -7.65 -13.13 7.17
N THR A 12 -7.72 -12.96 8.50
CA THR A 12 -8.93 -12.49 9.17
C THR A 12 -9.27 -11.07 8.72
N VAL A 13 -8.27 -10.18 8.66
CA VAL A 13 -8.46 -8.81 8.15
C VAL A 13 -8.90 -8.84 6.69
N ALA A 14 -8.26 -9.66 5.85
CA ALA A 14 -8.60 -9.78 4.43
C ALA A 14 -10.05 -10.29 4.20
N ARG A 15 -10.53 -11.21 5.05
CA ARG A 15 -11.86 -11.81 4.95
C ARG A 15 -12.96 -11.03 5.67
N SER A 16 -12.59 -10.12 6.58
CA SER A 16 -13.58 -9.32 7.29
C SER A 16 -14.46 -8.55 6.31
N ARG A 17 -15.73 -8.29 6.64
CA ARG A 17 -16.58 -7.47 5.76
C ARG A 17 -16.04 -6.02 5.77
N PRO A 18 -15.76 -5.41 4.62
CA PRO A 18 -15.38 -4.00 4.59
C PRO A 18 -16.55 -3.14 5.05
N LYS A 19 -16.24 -2.04 5.75
CA LYS A 19 -17.23 -0.98 5.94
C LYS A 19 -17.48 -0.29 4.60
N GLN A 20 -18.58 0.44 4.49
CA GLN A 20 -18.84 1.24 3.30
C GLN A 20 -17.69 2.23 3.08
N GLY A 21 -17.10 2.23 1.88
CA GLY A 21 -15.92 3.06 1.55
C GLY A 21 -14.57 2.47 1.94
N ASP A 22 -14.52 1.24 2.50
CA ASP A 22 -13.28 0.50 2.72
C ASP A 22 -13.04 -0.52 1.60
N HIS A 23 -11.91 -0.40 0.93
CA HIS A 23 -11.45 -1.31 -0.12
C HIS A 23 -10.27 -2.13 0.39
N ARG A 24 -10.10 -3.36 -0.12
CA ARG A 24 -9.01 -4.23 0.30
C ARG A 24 -8.39 -4.94 -0.89
N ALA A 25 -7.07 -5.00 -0.85
CA ALA A 25 -6.28 -5.90 -1.65
C ALA A 25 -5.40 -6.74 -0.72
N SER A 26 -5.17 -7.99 -1.09
CA SER A 26 -4.36 -8.92 -0.31
C SER A 26 -3.54 -9.81 -1.23
N PHE A 27 -2.27 -9.97 -0.87
CA PHE A 27 -1.37 -10.96 -1.44
C PHE A 27 -0.70 -11.75 -0.32
N PHE A 28 -0.64 -13.07 -0.49
CA PHE A 28 -0.10 -13.97 0.52
C PHE A 28 1.09 -14.70 -0.09
N PHE A 29 2.30 -14.32 0.25
CA PHE A 29 3.49 -14.99 -0.25
C PHE A 29 3.55 -16.43 0.24
N LYS A 30 4.10 -17.31 -0.60
CA LYS A 30 4.38 -18.70 -0.25
C LYS A 30 5.55 -19.22 -1.08
N ARG A 31 6.66 -19.55 -0.42
CA ARG A 31 7.90 -19.97 -1.10
C ARG A 31 7.70 -21.32 -1.81
N GLY A 32 8.21 -21.46 -3.03
CA GLY A 32 8.13 -22.69 -3.81
C GLY A 32 6.78 -22.92 -4.51
N GLU A 33 5.85 -21.97 -4.43
CA GLU A 33 4.61 -21.95 -5.21
C GLU A 33 4.77 -20.91 -6.32
N THR A 34 4.78 -21.32 -7.59
CA THR A 34 5.15 -20.46 -8.73
C THR A 34 4.42 -19.12 -8.76
N ASP A 35 3.12 -19.11 -8.46
CA ASP A 35 2.31 -17.89 -8.48
C ASP A 35 2.42 -17.03 -7.21
N ARG A 36 2.93 -17.59 -6.09
CA ARG A 36 2.92 -16.96 -4.77
C ARG A 36 4.30 -16.77 -4.15
N GLY A 37 5.34 -17.38 -4.71
CA GLY A 37 6.74 -17.15 -4.34
C GLY A 37 7.38 -16.00 -5.11
N ASN A 38 6.90 -15.73 -6.33
CA ASN A 38 7.45 -14.72 -7.22
C ASN A 38 6.65 -13.41 -7.20
N LEU A 39 7.37 -12.28 -7.27
CA LEU A 39 6.83 -10.93 -7.34
C LEU A 39 6.03 -10.65 -8.62
N ALA A 40 6.24 -11.42 -9.70
CA ALA A 40 5.57 -11.23 -10.98
C ALA A 40 4.03 -11.21 -10.91
N LYS A 41 3.44 -11.90 -9.92
CA LYS A 41 1.98 -11.92 -9.72
C LYS A 41 1.48 -10.91 -8.70
N PHE A 42 2.37 -10.25 -7.95
CA PHE A 42 1.98 -9.33 -6.88
C PHE A 42 1.16 -8.16 -7.42
N VAL A 43 1.73 -7.34 -8.30
CA VAL A 43 1.05 -6.14 -8.81
C VAL A 43 -0.22 -6.50 -9.60
N PRO A 44 -0.20 -7.45 -10.56
CA PRO A 44 -1.41 -7.81 -11.29
C PRO A 44 -2.56 -8.29 -10.38
N THR A 45 -2.25 -9.03 -9.32
CA THR A 45 -3.24 -9.48 -8.34
C THR A 45 -3.83 -8.32 -7.56
N VAL A 46 -2.98 -7.41 -7.07
CA VAL A 46 -3.41 -6.22 -6.33
C VAL A 46 -4.26 -5.31 -7.22
N ALA A 47 -3.80 -5.02 -8.44
CA ALA A 47 -4.50 -4.20 -9.42
C ALA A 47 -5.89 -4.77 -9.74
N ARG A 48 -5.99 -6.08 -9.99
CA ARG A 48 -7.27 -6.76 -10.23
C ARG A 48 -8.22 -6.64 -9.04
N GLN A 49 -7.73 -6.82 -7.82
CA GLN A 49 -8.56 -6.72 -6.61
C GLN A 49 -9.05 -5.29 -6.39
N LEU A 50 -8.21 -4.28 -6.61
CA LEU A 50 -8.60 -2.87 -6.52
C LEU A 50 -9.62 -2.48 -7.59
N ALA A 51 -9.43 -2.92 -8.83
CA ALA A 51 -10.40 -2.72 -9.91
C ALA A 51 -11.76 -3.32 -9.55
N TRP A 52 -11.77 -4.52 -8.96
CA TRP A 52 -13.01 -5.17 -8.54
C TRP A 52 -13.71 -4.43 -7.40
N SER A 53 -12.95 -3.92 -6.43
CA SER A 53 -13.53 -3.29 -5.24
C SER A 53 -13.90 -1.81 -5.44
N THR A 54 -13.28 -1.13 -6.40
CA THR A 54 -13.38 0.32 -6.57
C THR A 54 -13.61 0.67 -8.03
N PRO A 55 -14.88 0.90 -8.46
CA PRO A 55 -15.21 1.12 -9.87
C PRO A 55 -14.40 2.24 -10.54
N GLY A 56 -14.08 3.32 -9.81
CA GLY A 56 -13.22 4.40 -10.32
C GLY A 56 -11.81 3.92 -10.67
N VAL A 57 -11.23 3.02 -9.86
CA VAL A 57 -9.89 2.45 -10.11
C VAL A 57 -9.90 1.56 -11.35
N ALA A 58 -10.99 0.79 -11.56
CA ALA A 58 -11.12 -0.10 -12.71
C ALA A 58 -10.98 0.65 -14.05
N THR A 59 -11.60 1.83 -14.17
CA THR A 59 -11.51 2.65 -15.38
C THR A 59 -10.08 3.09 -15.66
N PHE A 60 -9.35 3.56 -14.64
CA PHE A 60 -7.96 3.99 -14.82
C PHE A 60 -7.03 2.83 -15.18
N ILE A 61 -7.19 1.67 -14.52
CA ILE A 61 -6.41 0.47 -14.87
C ILE A 61 -6.71 0.01 -16.29
N LYS A 62 -7.98 0.02 -16.70
CA LYS A 62 -8.38 -0.32 -18.06
C LYS A 62 -7.66 0.55 -19.09
N ASN A 63 -7.69 1.87 -18.90
CA ASN A 63 -7.03 2.81 -19.82
C ASN A 63 -5.52 2.57 -19.91
N VAL A 64 -4.87 2.26 -18.79
CA VAL A 64 -3.43 1.93 -18.77
C VAL A 64 -3.15 0.66 -19.59
N VAL A 65 -3.95 -0.39 -19.41
CA VAL A 65 -3.77 -1.66 -20.15
C VAL A 65 -4.10 -1.51 -21.64
N GLU A 66 -5.09 -0.68 -22.00
CA GLU A 66 -5.40 -0.39 -23.40
C GLU A 66 -4.29 0.42 -24.07
N ALA A 67 -3.67 1.36 -23.36
CA ALA A 67 -2.56 2.16 -23.86
C ALA A 67 -1.24 1.36 -23.94
N ASP A 68 -1.02 0.45 -22.98
CA ASP A 68 0.16 -0.40 -22.91
C ASP A 68 -0.21 -1.85 -22.57
N PRO A 69 -0.54 -2.68 -23.58
CA PRO A 69 -0.86 -4.09 -23.38
C PRO A 69 0.30 -4.91 -22.78
N ALA A 70 1.54 -4.41 -22.85
CA ALA A 70 2.71 -5.08 -22.31
C ALA A 70 2.99 -4.74 -20.84
N ILE A 71 2.16 -3.90 -20.19
CA ILE A 71 2.38 -3.43 -18.81
C ILE A 71 2.58 -4.58 -17.81
N ALA A 72 1.89 -5.72 -18.00
CA ALA A 72 2.03 -6.88 -17.12
C ALA A 72 3.41 -7.56 -17.18
N ASN A 73 4.22 -7.26 -18.20
CA ASN A 73 5.58 -7.79 -18.38
C ASN A 73 6.68 -6.78 -18.04
N LYS A 74 6.32 -5.53 -17.71
CA LYS A 74 7.28 -4.49 -17.33
C LYS A 74 7.90 -4.75 -15.96
N VAL A 75 8.94 -3.99 -15.62
CA VAL A 75 9.56 -4.07 -14.29
C VAL A 75 8.55 -3.69 -13.20
N ILE A 76 8.70 -4.29 -12.01
CA ILE A 76 7.70 -4.17 -10.94
C ILE A 76 7.37 -2.73 -10.54
N ARG A 77 8.37 -1.83 -10.60
CA ARG A 77 8.18 -0.40 -10.29
C ARG A 77 7.20 0.24 -11.26
N GLU A 78 7.42 0.07 -12.56
CA GLU A 78 6.51 0.56 -13.60
C GLU A 78 5.11 -0.04 -13.44
N GLN A 79 5.01 -1.35 -13.16
CA GLN A 79 3.71 -1.97 -12.92
C GLN A 79 3.00 -1.32 -11.73
N PHE A 80 3.70 -1.17 -10.60
CA PHE A 80 3.11 -0.67 -9.36
C PHE A 80 2.67 0.80 -9.51
N GLU A 81 3.50 1.63 -10.13
CA GLU A 81 3.20 3.04 -10.38
C GLU A 81 1.94 3.17 -11.26
N ASN A 82 1.90 2.49 -12.40
CA ASN A 82 0.83 2.64 -13.39
C ASN A 82 -0.47 1.89 -13.04
N LEU A 83 -0.38 0.75 -12.33
CA LEU A 83 -1.54 -0.11 -12.04
C LEU A 83 -2.06 0.01 -10.60
N VAL A 84 -1.31 0.66 -9.69
CA VAL A 84 -1.71 0.80 -8.28
C VAL A 84 -1.64 2.27 -7.86
N GLN A 85 -0.46 2.90 -7.89
CA GLN A 85 -0.27 4.23 -7.29
C GLN A 85 -1.04 5.33 -8.04
N GLU A 86 -0.88 5.41 -9.35
CA GLU A 86 -1.52 6.44 -10.18
C GLU A 86 -3.05 6.27 -10.25
N PRO A 87 -3.62 5.06 -10.48
CA PRO A 87 -5.07 4.86 -10.41
C PRO A 87 -5.69 5.26 -9.08
N LEU A 88 -5.05 4.91 -7.96
CA LEU A 88 -5.53 5.31 -6.63
C LEU A 88 -5.47 6.83 -6.43
N SER A 89 -4.38 7.47 -6.89
CA SER A 89 -4.23 8.93 -6.82
C SER A 89 -5.30 9.67 -7.62
N LYS A 90 -5.62 9.20 -8.83
CA LYS A 90 -6.67 9.80 -9.68
C LYS A 90 -8.06 9.67 -9.07
N VAL A 91 -8.40 8.50 -8.50
CA VAL A 91 -9.68 8.31 -7.78
C VAL A 91 -9.77 9.22 -6.57
N ALA A 92 -8.67 9.42 -5.88
CA ALA A 92 -8.65 10.24 -4.68
C ALA A 92 -8.92 11.73 -4.93
N VAL A 93 -8.61 12.22 -6.13
CA VAL A 93 -8.96 13.59 -6.57
C VAL A 93 -10.41 13.66 -7.01
N ALA A 94 -10.93 12.59 -7.64
CA ALA A 94 -12.29 12.56 -8.17
C ALA A 94 -13.39 12.29 -7.12
N SER A 95 -13.06 11.68 -5.98
CA SER A 95 -14.04 11.31 -4.95
C SER A 95 -14.29 12.42 -3.94
N LEU A 96 -15.57 12.78 -3.76
CA LEU A 96 -16.06 13.70 -2.72
C LEU A 96 -16.16 13.04 -1.33
N SER A 97 -16.14 11.70 -1.28
CA SER A 97 -16.25 10.92 -0.03
C SER A 97 -14.90 10.39 0.42
N ARG A 98 -14.66 10.37 1.74
CA ARG A 98 -13.46 9.76 2.30
C ARG A 98 -13.50 8.24 2.11
N GLN A 99 -12.49 7.71 1.44
CA GLN A 99 -12.32 6.29 1.20
C GLN A 99 -11.06 5.79 1.88
N SER A 100 -11.01 4.48 2.17
CA SER A 100 -9.78 3.85 2.63
C SER A 100 -9.47 2.58 1.87
N VAL A 101 -8.18 2.35 1.59
CA VAL A 101 -7.69 1.12 0.96
C VAL A 101 -6.75 0.45 1.95
N VAL A 102 -6.95 -0.84 2.20
CA VAL A 102 -6.03 -1.65 2.99
C VAL A 102 -5.36 -2.68 2.08
N LEU A 103 -4.05 -2.52 1.87
CA LEU A 103 -3.20 -3.49 1.19
C LEU A 103 -2.61 -4.45 2.22
N ILE A 104 -2.87 -5.74 2.08
CA ILE A 104 -2.43 -6.78 3.01
C ILE A 104 -1.37 -7.64 2.31
N VAL A 105 -0.21 -7.76 2.92
CA VAL A 105 0.92 -8.54 2.41
C VAL A 105 1.35 -9.52 3.48
N ASP A 106 0.99 -10.79 3.32
CA ASP A 106 1.32 -11.84 4.28
C ASP A 106 2.61 -12.56 3.88
N ALA A 107 3.42 -12.91 4.89
CA ALA A 107 4.63 -13.72 4.76
C ALA A 107 5.65 -13.15 3.77
N LEU A 108 5.91 -11.83 3.82
CA LEU A 108 6.80 -11.15 2.86
C LEU A 108 8.20 -11.79 2.76
N ASP A 109 8.71 -12.39 3.84
CA ASP A 109 9.97 -13.14 3.87
C ASP A 109 9.96 -14.44 3.05
N GLU A 110 8.78 -14.92 2.64
CA GLU A 110 8.63 -16.07 1.75
C GLU A 110 8.76 -15.71 0.26
N CYS A 111 8.96 -14.43 -0.08
CA CYS A 111 9.30 -14.02 -1.45
C CYS A 111 10.66 -14.60 -1.86
N GLU A 112 10.72 -15.24 -3.03
CA GLU A 112 11.87 -16.05 -3.46
C GLU A 112 13.16 -15.26 -3.71
N LYS A 113 13.06 -13.95 -3.98
CA LYS A 113 14.23 -13.10 -4.18
C LYS A 113 14.31 -12.05 -3.10
N GLU A 114 15.42 -12.06 -2.38
CA GLU A 114 15.75 -11.10 -1.32
C GLU A 114 15.65 -9.63 -1.74
N LEU A 115 16.13 -9.29 -2.94
CA LEU A 115 16.03 -7.92 -3.50
C LEU A 115 14.58 -7.46 -3.69
N ASN A 116 13.63 -8.38 -3.90
CA ASN A 116 12.22 -8.04 -4.08
C ASN A 116 11.59 -7.49 -2.81
N VAL A 117 12.06 -7.94 -1.63
CA VAL A 117 11.53 -7.48 -0.33
C VAL A 117 11.83 -6.00 -0.14
N SER A 118 13.06 -5.58 -0.41
CA SER A 118 13.48 -4.17 -0.30
C SER A 118 12.71 -3.27 -1.28
N ILE A 119 12.57 -3.71 -2.54
CA ILE A 119 11.81 -2.97 -3.56
C ILE A 119 10.35 -2.80 -3.15
N LEU A 120 9.71 -3.87 -2.64
CA LEU A 120 8.32 -3.78 -2.18
C LEU A 120 8.15 -2.80 -1.01
N LEU A 121 9.06 -2.86 -0.04
CA LEU A 121 9.03 -1.93 1.11
C LEU A 121 9.21 -0.48 0.66
N GLU A 122 10.10 -0.23 -0.31
CA GLU A 122 10.25 1.09 -0.94
C GLU A 122 8.95 1.53 -1.63
N LEU A 123 8.36 0.69 -2.47
CA LEU A 123 7.10 0.99 -3.17
C LEU A 123 5.94 1.25 -2.18
N PHE A 124 5.88 0.51 -1.08
CA PHE A 124 4.87 0.77 -0.06
C PHE A 124 5.07 2.12 0.64
N SER A 125 6.30 2.61 0.72
CA SER A 125 6.61 3.93 1.30
C SER A 125 6.20 5.10 0.41
N THR A 126 6.01 4.85 -0.89
CA THR A 126 5.49 5.87 -1.83
C THR A 126 3.97 5.94 -1.81
N LEU A 127 3.29 4.94 -1.25
CA LEU A 127 1.85 5.03 -1.05
C LEU A 127 1.56 6.20 -0.08
N GLY A 128 0.63 7.06 -0.49
CA GLY A 128 0.39 8.40 0.05
C GLY A 128 -1.05 8.55 0.58
N PHE A 129 -1.28 9.54 1.44
CA PHE A 129 -2.62 10.11 1.50
C PHE A 129 -2.74 11.01 0.27
N ALA A 130 -3.50 10.56 -0.72
CA ALA A 130 -3.85 11.39 -1.86
C ALA A 130 -5.27 11.90 -1.61
N GLY A 131 -5.51 13.21 -1.66
CA GLY A 131 -6.86 13.79 -1.64
C GLY A 131 -7.80 13.22 -0.57
N SER A 132 -8.87 12.52 -0.98
CA SER A 132 -9.85 11.92 -0.07
C SER A 132 -9.58 10.45 0.29
N LEU A 133 -8.47 9.86 -0.17
CA LEU A 133 -8.16 8.44 -0.05
C LEU A 133 -7.03 8.18 0.96
N CYS A 134 -7.31 7.32 1.94
CA CYS A 134 -6.32 6.86 2.92
C CYS A 134 -5.87 5.43 2.59
N ILE A 135 -4.59 5.25 2.26
CA ILE A 135 -4.01 3.93 1.97
C ILE A 135 -3.29 3.42 3.22
N ARG A 136 -3.51 2.16 3.57
CA ARG A 136 -2.88 1.48 4.71
C ARG A 136 -2.28 0.16 4.26
N VAL A 137 -1.04 -0.12 4.63
CA VAL A 137 -0.35 -1.36 4.24
C VAL A 137 -0.11 -2.24 5.48
N LEU A 138 -0.75 -3.40 5.56
CA LEU A 138 -0.53 -4.41 6.59
C LEU A 138 0.47 -5.46 6.07
N VAL A 139 1.69 -5.46 6.60
CA VAL A 139 2.70 -6.46 6.25
C VAL A 139 2.93 -7.44 7.42
N THR A 140 2.99 -8.73 7.12
CA THR A 140 3.50 -9.76 8.04
C THR A 140 4.78 -10.38 7.49
N SER A 141 5.73 -10.67 8.38
CA SER A 141 6.96 -11.36 8.02
C SER A 141 7.69 -11.94 9.24
N ARG A 142 8.72 -12.75 8.99
CA ARG A 142 9.79 -13.06 9.95
C ARG A 142 10.79 -11.89 10.04
N PRO A 143 11.50 -11.73 11.18
CA PRO A 143 12.48 -10.66 11.40
C PRO A 143 13.80 -10.88 10.65
N GLU A 144 13.74 -11.29 9.38
CA GLU A 144 14.93 -11.48 8.54
C GLU A 144 15.64 -10.14 8.29
N LEU A 145 16.95 -10.18 8.02
CA LEU A 145 17.80 -8.99 7.98
C LEU A 145 17.26 -7.93 6.99
N LEU A 146 16.90 -8.34 5.78
CA LEU A 146 16.44 -7.42 4.73
C LEU A 146 15.08 -6.80 5.04
N VAL A 147 14.17 -7.57 5.64
CA VAL A 147 12.90 -7.07 6.15
C VAL A 147 13.16 -5.99 7.21
N ARG A 148 14.07 -6.25 8.16
CA ARG A 148 14.42 -5.29 9.22
C ARG A 148 15.05 -4.03 8.64
N LEU A 149 16.02 -4.16 7.74
CA LEU A 149 16.70 -3.03 7.11
C LEU A 149 15.73 -2.18 6.29
N GLY A 150 14.91 -2.79 5.43
CA GLY A 150 13.91 -2.06 4.65
C GLY A 150 12.94 -1.28 5.53
N PHE A 151 12.48 -1.88 6.64
CA PHE A 151 11.65 -1.17 7.60
C PHE A 151 12.37 -0.04 8.35
N LEU A 152 13.67 -0.16 8.63
CA LEU A 152 14.46 0.92 9.23
C LEU A 152 14.62 2.08 8.25
N SER A 153 14.93 1.80 6.98
CA SER A 153 15.03 2.81 5.93
C SER A 153 13.74 3.60 5.78
N ILE A 154 12.57 2.93 5.79
CA ILE A 154 11.26 3.62 5.79
C ILE A 154 11.12 4.55 6.99
N GLY A 155 11.53 4.10 8.19
CA GLY A 155 11.46 4.92 9.41
C GLY A 155 12.27 6.22 9.29
N HIS A 156 13.51 6.11 8.81
CA HIS A 156 14.39 7.27 8.60
C HIS A 156 13.85 8.24 7.54
N THR A 157 13.28 7.74 6.44
CA THR A 157 12.68 8.59 5.40
C THR A 157 11.51 9.42 5.94
N LEU A 158 10.68 8.83 6.80
CA LEU A 158 9.54 9.51 7.41
C LEU A 158 9.97 10.56 8.44
N ASP A 159 11.02 10.26 9.20
CA ASP A 159 11.59 11.21 10.18
C ASP A 159 12.23 12.44 9.48
N GLN A 160 12.85 12.25 8.31
CA GLN A 160 13.39 13.35 7.50
C GLN A 160 12.28 14.23 6.90
N GLN A 161 11.19 13.64 6.42
CA GLN A 161 10.02 14.38 5.90
C GLN A 161 9.31 15.20 6.99
N ASN A 162 9.43 14.81 8.26
CA ASN A 162 8.86 15.56 9.39
C ASN A 162 9.73 16.79 9.78
N ARG A 163 11.05 16.77 9.50
CA ARG A 163 11.96 17.90 9.80
C ARG A 163 11.89 19.04 8.79
N SER A 164 11.32 18.83 7.59
CA SER A 164 11.16 19.87 6.56
C SER A 164 9.89 20.71 6.71
N GLY A 165 9.15 20.61 7.83
CA GLY A 165 8.00 21.46 8.12
C GLY A 165 6.70 21.08 7.41
N VAL A 166 6.67 19.95 6.70
CA VAL A 166 5.44 19.37 6.12
C VAL A 166 4.69 18.62 7.24
N PRO A 167 3.41 18.94 7.52
CA PRO A 167 2.64 18.21 8.52
C PRO A 167 2.38 16.78 8.03
N VAL A 168 3.17 15.83 8.53
CA VAL A 168 2.92 14.40 8.35
C VAL A 168 1.82 14.00 9.33
N ALA A 169 0.71 13.43 8.84
CA ALA A 169 -0.31 12.85 9.72
C ALA A 169 0.35 11.83 10.65
N ARG A 170 0.11 11.99 11.96
CA ARG A 170 0.67 11.09 12.98
C ARG A 170 0.29 9.65 12.64
N PRO A 171 1.26 8.71 12.64
CA PRO A 171 0.96 7.31 12.39
C PRO A 171 0.00 6.80 13.46
N ASN A 172 -1.10 6.17 13.05
CA ASN A 172 -1.86 5.30 13.94
C ASN A 172 -1.03 4.04 14.18
N VAL A 173 -0.12 4.13 15.16
CA VAL A 173 0.75 3.06 15.63
C VAL A 173 -0.12 2.04 16.38
N LEU A 174 -0.20 0.80 15.88
CA LEU A 174 -0.52 -0.33 16.76
C LEU A 174 0.80 -0.77 17.40
N ARG A 175 1.02 -0.30 18.63
CA ARG A 175 2.13 -0.72 19.51
C ARG A 175 1.80 -2.10 20.06
N ASP A 176 2.46 -3.15 19.58
CA ASP A 176 2.88 -4.27 20.44
C ASP A 176 3.93 -5.14 19.72
N GLY A 177 4.92 -5.65 20.45
CA GLY A 177 6.16 -6.29 19.98
C GLY A 177 6.04 -7.61 19.21
N ARG A 178 5.12 -7.72 18.25
CA ARG A 178 4.98 -8.83 17.29
C ARG A 178 4.94 -8.19 15.92
N GLN A 179 5.89 -8.49 15.03
CA GLN A 179 6.12 -7.70 13.80
C GLN A 179 4.89 -7.56 12.90
N PHE A 180 4.22 -6.43 13.09
CA PHE A 180 3.25 -5.79 12.21
C PHE A 180 3.80 -4.38 11.99
N LYS A 181 3.98 -3.96 10.73
CA LYS A 181 4.42 -2.59 10.47
C LYS A 181 3.55 -2.00 9.37
N LEU A 182 2.77 -1.00 9.76
CA LEU A 182 2.05 -0.11 8.85
C LEU A 182 3.05 0.90 8.29
N ILE A 183 3.00 1.13 6.98
CA ILE A 183 3.83 2.11 6.28
C ILE A 183 3.00 3.40 6.14
N PRO A 184 3.43 4.53 6.75
CA PRO A 184 2.73 5.81 6.69
C PRO A 184 2.79 6.46 5.30
N THR A 185 1.75 7.21 4.99
CA THR A 185 1.48 7.77 3.68
C THR A 185 1.21 9.27 3.84
N GLY A 186 2.06 10.16 3.28
CA GLY A 186 2.13 11.61 3.60
C GLY A 186 0.88 12.43 3.23
N GLN A 187 0.61 13.52 3.98
CA GLN A 187 -0.49 14.46 3.74
C GLN A 187 -0.01 15.75 3.07
N THR A 188 -0.88 16.32 2.22
CA THR A 188 -0.86 17.73 1.82
C THR A 188 -2.17 18.36 2.29
N GLN A 189 -2.16 19.24 3.29
CA GLN A 189 -3.33 20.06 3.63
C GLN A 189 -3.20 21.44 2.99
N ASN A 190 -4.13 21.76 2.09
CA ASN A 190 -4.41 23.13 1.68
C ASN A 190 -5.04 23.88 2.87
N LYS A 191 -4.45 25.03 3.23
CA LYS A 191 -5.10 26.01 4.12
C LYS A 191 -6.22 26.69 3.34
N GLU A 192 -7.46 26.29 3.61
CA GLU A 192 -8.56 27.26 3.55
C GLU A 192 -8.43 28.21 4.74
N LYS A 193 -8.25 29.50 4.45
CA LYS A 193 -8.75 30.58 5.29
C LYS A 193 -9.71 31.39 4.43
N MET A 194 -11.01 31.22 4.70
CA MET A 194 -12.08 32.10 4.25
C MET A 194 -12.65 32.81 5.49
N GLY A 195 -12.87 34.12 5.33
CA GLY A 195 -13.76 34.98 6.14
C GLY A 195 -13.17 35.49 7.46
N ASP A 196 -13.37 36.73 7.90
CA ASP A 196 -14.13 37.88 7.42
C ASP A 196 -13.66 39.11 8.21
N LYS A 197 -13.78 40.31 7.63
CA LYS A 197 -14.56 41.41 8.20
C LYS A 197 -14.49 42.66 7.31
N GLU A 198 -15.66 43.01 6.77
CA GLU A 198 -16.04 44.38 6.47
C GLU A 198 -15.94 45.25 7.74
N ALA A 199 -15.30 46.41 7.60
CA ALA A 199 -15.73 47.73 8.08
C ALA A 199 -14.84 48.78 7.43
#